data_AF-A0A8C5B6X0-F1
#
_entry.id   AF-A0A8C5B6X0-F1
#
_cell.length_a   1.000
_cell.length_b   1.000
_cell.length_c   1.000
_cell.angle_alpha   90.00
_cell.angle_beta   90.00
_cell.angle_gamma   90.00
#
_symmetry.space_group_name_H-M   'P 1'
#
loop_
_entity.id
_entity.type
_entity.pdbx_description
1 polymer ?
#
loop_
_entity_poly.entity_id
_entity_poly.type
_entity_poly.pdbx_seq_one_letter_code
_entity_poly.pdbx_strand_id
1 'polypeptide(L)'
;MKGNRLSPRFNKLPSGFPSAVNDVVSYPPPAPLPQAAITQKPRFYGVMERLKAVIYCECPLDPPLLVDWFWAKDSDSVAQGPMRQNDTVVIKGKTRCRSAYLLIKNVSLWDSGVYYCQVNGIRGAGTGLQVMPSLNVSKAEKRSMMKDAFIILQTLMLAICVAAPLVQRYILVKKEDAIYEDPQQDHTYEGLVVETCEGALYEDISAYAQTGGPEAPWED
;
A
#
# COMPACT_ATOMS: atom_id res chain seq x y z
N MET A 1 -49.33 92.74 -62.81
CA MET A 1 -48.60 92.74 -61.52
C MET A 1 -47.90 91.41 -61.38
N LYS A 2 -46.56 91.45 -61.33
CA LYS A 2 -45.65 90.32 -61.13
C LYS A 2 -45.67 89.86 -59.67
N GLY A 3 -45.55 88.56 -59.43
CA GLY A 3 -45.43 88.00 -58.09
C GLY A 3 -44.76 86.62 -58.14
N ASN A 4 -43.43 86.63 -58.14
CA ASN A 4 -42.53 85.47 -58.22
C ASN A 4 -42.80 84.44 -57.11
N ARG A 5 -42.68 83.15 -57.43
CA ARG A 5 -42.41 82.12 -56.43
C ARG A 5 -41.37 81.13 -56.94
N LEU A 6 -40.33 81.01 -56.12
CA LEU A 6 -39.03 80.37 -56.34
C LEU A 6 -39.13 78.84 -56.56
N SER A 7 -38.31 78.30 -57.46
CA SER A 7 -37.76 76.94 -57.33
C SER A 7 -36.53 76.97 -56.42
N PRO A 8 -36.16 75.85 -55.78
CA PRO A 8 -35.04 75.10 -56.35
C PRO A 8 -35.12 73.56 -56.22
N ARG A 9 -34.46 72.93 -57.21
CA ARG A 9 -33.80 71.62 -57.27
C ARG A 9 -34.01 70.63 -56.11
N PHE A 10 -34.55 69.47 -56.46
CA PHE A 10 -34.15 68.20 -55.83
C PHE A 10 -33.48 67.29 -56.88
N ASN A 11 -32.25 66.88 -56.54
CA ASN A 11 -31.38 66.06 -57.36
C ASN A 11 -31.92 64.63 -57.51
N LYS A 12 -31.80 64.08 -58.72
CA LYS A 12 -31.91 62.63 -58.98
C LYS A 12 -30.76 61.90 -58.28
N LEU A 13 -31.07 60.83 -57.55
CA LEU A 13 -30.10 59.79 -57.17
C LEU A 13 -30.39 58.52 -58.01
N PRO A 14 -29.36 57.83 -58.54
CA PRO A 14 -29.53 56.69 -59.41
C PRO A 14 -29.85 55.40 -58.65
N SER A 15 -30.62 54.55 -59.34
CA SER A 15 -30.89 53.15 -59.06
C SER A 15 -29.61 52.29 -59.05
N GLY A 16 -29.44 51.47 -58.01
CA GLY A 16 -28.46 50.38 -58.01
C GLY A 16 -28.06 49.93 -56.61
N PHE A 17 -28.84 49.03 -55.99
CA PHE A 17 -28.39 48.22 -54.86
C PHE A 17 -27.94 46.85 -55.40
N PRO A 18 -26.69 46.39 -55.16
CA PRO A 18 -26.34 45.00 -55.36
C PRO A 18 -26.84 44.17 -54.17
N SER A 19 -27.39 43.00 -54.47
CA SER A 19 -27.83 41.99 -53.50
C SER A 19 -26.71 41.63 -52.52
N ALA A 20 -26.95 41.85 -51.22
CA ALA A 20 -26.13 41.27 -50.16
C ALA A 20 -26.53 39.80 -49.99
N VAL A 21 -25.56 38.92 -50.17
CA VAL A 21 -25.62 37.49 -49.87
C VAL A 21 -25.81 37.33 -48.36
N ASN A 22 -26.86 36.62 -47.95
CA ASN A 22 -27.12 36.28 -46.55
C ASN A 22 -26.17 35.15 -46.11
N ASP A 23 -24.97 35.50 -45.66
CA ASP A 23 -24.14 34.58 -44.89
C ASP A 23 -24.69 34.48 -43.46
N VAL A 24 -25.47 33.43 -43.21
CA VAL A 24 -25.88 33.05 -41.85
C VAL A 24 -24.65 32.52 -41.14
N VAL A 25 -24.01 33.37 -40.33
CA VAL A 25 -23.01 32.93 -39.35
C VAL A 25 -23.71 32.01 -38.35
N SER A 26 -23.54 30.70 -38.53
CA SER A 26 -23.95 29.70 -37.56
C SER A 26 -23.01 29.81 -36.34
N TYR A 27 -23.47 30.47 -35.28
CA TYR A 27 -22.81 30.36 -33.99
C TYR A 27 -22.96 28.91 -33.50
N PRO A 28 -21.87 28.25 -33.06
CA PRO A 28 -22.00 26.96 -32.40
C PRO A 28 -22.92 27.12 -31.17
N PRO A 29 -23.71 26.08 -30.83
CA PRO A 29 -24.59 26.14 -29.67
C PRO A 29 -23.77 26.56 -28.43
N PRO A 30 -24.28 27.46 -27.58
CA PRO A 30 -23.56 27.88 -26.39
C PRO A 30 -23.20 26.65 -25.56
N ALA A 31 -21.91 26.51 -25.24
CA ALA A 31 -21.42 25.48 -24.35
C ALA A 31 -22.30 25.44 -23.09
N PRO A 32 -22.67 24.25 -22.59
CA PRO A 32 -23.47 24.16 -21.37
C PRO A 32 -22.83 24.98 -20.27
N LEU A 33 -23.61 25.87 -19.66
CA LEU A 33 -23.20 26.72 -18.54
C LEU A 33 -22.43 25.88 -17.52
N PRO A 34 -21.29 26.37 -17.00
CA PRO A 34 -20.36 25.53 -16.29
C PRO A 34 -21.00 25.02 -14.99
N GLN A 35 -20.93 23.70 -14.78
CA GLN A 35 -21.13 23.04 -13.48
C GLN A 35 -20.21 23.60 -12.37
N ALA A 36 -19.33 24.56 -12.70
CA ALA A 36 -18.39 25.24 -11.83
C ALA A 36 -19.01 26.26 -10.86
N ALA A 37 -20.33 26.49 -10.90
CA ALA A 37 -20.94 27.39 -9.91
C ALA A 37 -21.12 26.71 -8.54
N ILE A 38 -21.42 25.41 -8.46
CA ILE A 38 -21.72 24.75 -7.17
C ILE A 38 -20.52 23.94 -6.71
N THR A 39 -20.01 24.25 -5.52
CA THR A 39 -18.89 23.54 -4.90
C THR A 39 -19.41 22.54 -3.88
N GLN A 40 -19.18 21.25 -4.10
CA GLN A 40 -19.48 20.20 -3.11
C GLN A 40 -18.21 19.67 -2.46
N LYS A 41 -18.27 19.45 -1.14
CA LYS A 41 -17.13 18.95 -0.34
C LYS A 41 -17.61 17.91 0.68
N PRO A 42 -16.84 16.83 0.90
CA PRO A 42 -15.69 16.36 0.12
C PRO A 42 -16.11 15.77 -1.24
N ARG A 43 -15.18 15.50 -2.17
CA ARG A 43 -15.49 14.75 -3.41
C ARG A 43 -15.65 13.26 -3.18
N PHE A 44 -14.89 12.73 -2.23
CA PHE A 44 -14.94 11.34 -1.83
C PHE A 44 -14.90 11.27 -0.30
N TYR A 45 -15.76 10.47 0.29
CA TYR A 45 -15.85 10.29 1.73
C TYR A 45 -15.86 8.81 2.06
N GLY A 46 -14.74 8.31 2.60
CA GLY A 46 -14.68 7.00 3.22
C GLY A 46 -15.14 7.09 4.68
N VAL A 47 -16.19 6.36 5.05
CA VAL A 47 -16.70 6.33 6.44
C VAL A 47 -16.91 4.88 6.89
N MET A 48 -16.64 4.58 8.17
CA MET A 48 -17.00 3.28 8.71
C MET A 48 -18.49 3.22 9.06
N GLU A 49 -19.04 2.02 9.02
CA GLU A 49 -20.41 1.75 9.45
C GLU A 49 -20.68 2.30 10.85
N ARG A 50 -21.92 2.72 11.11
CA ARG A 50 -22.42 3.30 12.38
C ARG A 50 -21.86 4.66 12.76
N LEU A 51 -20.92 5.20 11.98
CA LEU A 51 -20.47 6.58 12.13
C LEU A 51 -21.42 7.54 11.41
N LYS A 52 -21.05 8.83 11.41
CA LYS A 52 -21.79 9.92 10.78
C LYS A 52 -21.00 10.42 9.57
N ALA A 53 -21.70 10.70 8.47
CA ALA A 53 -21.13 11.34 7.29
C ALA A 53 -21.79 12.70 7.07
N VAL A 54 -20.99 13.74 6.87
CA VAL A 54 -21.43 15.10 6.54
C VAL A 54 -20.94 15.49 5.14
N ILE A 55 -21.87 15.94 4.30
CA ILE A 55 -21.58 16.42 2.95
C ILE A 55 -22.05 17.87 2.85
N TYR A 56 -21.17 18.75 2.39
CA TYR A 56 -21.41 20.18 2.26
C TYR A 56 -21.67 20.56 0.81
N CYS A 57 -22.59 21.49 0.61
CA CYS A 57 -22.85 22.15 -0.67
C CYS A 57 -22.67 23.65 -0.45
N GLU A 58 -21.81 24.28 -1.26
CA GLU A 58 -21.50 25.70 -1.23
C GLU A 58 -21.83 26.30 -2.60
N CYS A 59 -22.57 27.40 -2.63
CA CYS A 59 -22.89 28.13 -3.85
C CYS A 59 -22.44 29.60 -3.72
N PRO A 60 -22.00 30.24 -4.81
CA PRO A 60 -21.67 31.66 -4.86
C PRO A 60 -22.91 32.55 -5.02
N LEU A 61 -24.10 31.96 -5.25
CA LEU A 61 -25.35 32.69 -5.36
C LEU A 61 -25.94 32.97 -3.97
N ASP A 62 -26.20 34.25 -3.69
CA ASP A 62 -26.75 34.76 -2.41
C ASP A 62 -28.30 34.82 -2.24
N PRO A 63 -29.20 34.60 -3.24
CA PRO A 63 -30.64 34.55 -2.95
C PRO A 63 -31.03 33.28 -2.17
N PRO A 64 -32.26 33.18 -1.60
CA PRO A 64 -32.72 31.94 -0.99
C PRO A 64 -32.89 30.86 -2.06
N LEU A 65 -31.86 30.06 -2.28
CA LEU A 65 -31.92 28.92 -3.19
C LEU A 65 -32.33 27.68 -2.41
N LEU A 66 -33.36 27.01 -2.92
CA LEU A 66 -33.79 25.71 -2.40
C LEU A 66 -32.72 24.66 -2.76
N VAL A 67 -32.14 24.05 -1.75
CA VAL A 67 -31.17 22.95 -1.93
C VAL A 67 -31.88 21.62 -1.76
N ASP A 68 -31.92 20.86 -2.84
CA ASP A 68 -32.40 19.48 -2.84
C ASP A 68 -31.23 18.51 -2.99
N TRP A 69 -31.35 17.35 -2.35
CA TRP A 69 -30.33 16.31 -2.36
C TRP A 69 -30.83 15.10 -3.14
N PHE A 70 -29.95 14.56 -3.98
CA PHE A 70 -30.19 13.38 -4.79
C PHE A 70 -29.11 12.36 -4.51
N TRP A 71 -29.45 11.08 -4.58
CA TRP A 71 -28.51 9.98 -4.37
C TRP A 71 -28.53 9.05 -5.58
N ALA A 72 -27.38 8.56 -5.99
CA ALA A 72 -27.24 7.57 -7.05
C ALA A 72 -26.41 6.41 -6.51
N LYS A 73 -26.74 5.18 -6.87
CA LYS A 73 -25.98 4.01 -6.42
C LYS A 73 -24.55 4.02 -6.97
N ASP A 74 -24.45 4.34 -8.25
CA ASP A 74 -23.21 4.49 -9.00
C ASP A 74 -23.25 5.79 -9.81
N SER A 75 -22.08 6.28 -10.26
CA SER A 75 -21.97 7.52 -11.04
C SER A 75 -22.84 7.54 -12.31
N ASP A 76 -23.01 6.37 -12.96
CA ASP A 76 -23.79 6.22 -14.20
C ASP A 76 -25.27 5.91 -13.95
N SER A 77 -25.64 5.67 -12.70
CA SER A 77 -27.02 5.34 -12.35
C SER A 77 -27.90 6.59 -12.25
N VAL A 78 -29.21 6.41 -12.50
CA VAL A 78 -30.17 7.52 -12.39
C VAL A 78 -30.25 7.97 -10.94
N ALA A 79 -29.95 9.24 -10.69
CA ALA A 79 -30.04 9.83 -9.36
C ALA A 79 -31.50 9.85 -8.87
N GLN A 80 -31.74 9.19 -7.75
CA GLN A 80 -33.02 9.12 -7.04
C GLN A 80 -33.14 10.29 -6.07
N GLY A 81 -34.31 10.93 -6.04
CA GLY A 81 -34.58 12.04 -5.13
C GLY A 81 -35.80 12.86 -5.54
N PRO A 82 -36.08 13.96 -4.83
CA PRO A 82 -35.28 14.53 -3.74
C PRO A 82 -35.36 13.69 -2.45
N MET A 83 -34.23 13.57 -1.74
CA MET A 83 -34.16 12.89 -0.45
C MET A 83 -35.01 13.60 0.60
N ARG A 84 -35.75 12.83 1.40
CA ARG A 84 -36.53 13.36 2.53
C ARG A 84 -35.73 13.25 3.82
N GLN A 85 -35.94 14.23 4.70
CA GLN A 85 -35.39 14.16 6.05
C GLN A 85 -36.06 13.01 6.81
N ASN A 86 -35.24 12.21 7.50
CA ASN A 86 -35.66 11.11 8.35
C ASN A 86 -34.73 11.01 9.57
N ASP A 87 -34.92 10.03 10.44
CA ASP A 87 -34.06 9.82 11.62
C ASP A 87 -32.59 9.59 11.24
N THR A 88 -32.35 8.84 10.15
CA THR A 88 -31.03 8.55 9.58
C THR A 88 -30.46 9.72 8.78
N VAL A 89 -31.29 10.45 8.03
CA VAL A 89 -30.84 11.49 7.09
C VAL A 89 -31.34 12.86 7.52
N VAL A 90 -30.43 13.73 7.94
CA VAL A 90 -30.70 15.10 8.39
C VAL A 90 -30.21 16.09 7.35
N ILE A 91 -31.12 16.90 6.81
CA ILE A 91 -30.81 17.96 5.86
C ILE A 91 -30.90 19.29 6.60
N LYS A 92 -29.82 20.09 6.57
CA LYS A 92 -29.83 21.46 7.11
C LYS A 92 -29.46 22.47 6.02
N GLY A 93 -29.96 23.70 6.17
CA GLY A 93 -29.68 24.78 5.23
C GLY A 93 -30.49 24.72 3.93
N LYS A 94 -31.69 24.10 3.94
CA LYS A 94 -32.54 23.93 2.75
C LYS A 94 -32.83 25.25 2.00
N THR A 95 -32.90 26.37 2.72
CA THR A 95 -33.25 27.69 2.16
C THR A 95 -32.03 28.55 1.80
N ARG A 96 -30.82 28.15 2.22
CA ARG A 96 -29.59 28.93 2.00
C ARG A 96 -28.46 27.99 1.61
N CYS A 97 -28.08 28.01 0.33
CA CYS A 97 -27.02 27.14 -0.17
C CYS A 97 -25.67 27.37 0.53
N ARG A 98 -25.32 28.60 0.93
CA ARG A 98 -24.03 28.93 1.57
C ARG A 98 -23.70 28.13 2.84
N SER A 99 -24.68 27.49 3.47
CA SER A 99 -24.46 26.64 4.65
C SER A 99 -25.31 25.36 4.61
N ALA A 100 -25.59 24.86 3.40
CA ALA A 100 -26.36 23.64 3.22
C ALA A 100 -25.46 22.42 3.42
N TYR A 101 -25.92 21.50 4.27
CA TYR A 101 -25.25 20.22 4.47
C TYR A 101 -26.23 19.07 4.67
N LEU A 102 -25.80 17.92 4.20
CA LEU A 102 -26.44 16.63 4.39
C LEU A 102 -25.68 15.87 5.47
N LEU A 103 -26.36 15.48 6.53
CA LEU A 103 -25.83 14.65 7.61
C LEU A 103 -26.53 13.29 7.57
N ILE A 104 -25.78 12.23 7.34
CA ILE A 104 -26.25 10.84 7.43
C ILE A 104 -25.73 10.28 8.75
N LYS A 105 -26.64 9.89 9.63
CA LYS A 105 -26.36 9.27 10.93
C LYS A 105 -26.43 7.76 10.80
N ASN A 106 -25.60 7.05 11.57
CA ASN A 106 -25.60 5.59 11.63
C ASN A 106 -25.48 4.97 10.22
N VAL A 107 -24.44 5.40 9.49
CA VAL A 107 -24.25 5.04 8.09
C VAL A 107 -24.13 3.51 7.94
N SER A 108 -24.84 2.96 6.96
CA SER A 108 -24.88 1.53 6.64
C SER A 108 -24.16 1.23 5.33
N LEU A 109 -23.81 -0.03 5.08
CA LEU A 109 -23.18 -0.44 3.81
C LEU A 109 -24.03 -0.11 2.57
N TRP A 110 -25.34 -0.02 2.75
CA TRP A 110 -26.31 0.28 1.69
C TRP A 110 -26.39 1.76 1.32
N ASP A 111 -25.85 2.63 2.17
CA ASP A 111 -25.78 4.08 1.92
C ASP A 111 -24.57 4.43 1.03
N SER A 112 -23.81 3.44 0.56
CA SER A 112 -22.71 3.67 -0.38
C SER A 112 -23.25 4.10 -1.74
N GLY A 113 -22.71 5.20 -2.28
CA GLY A 113 -23.14 5.77 -3.55
C GLY A 113 -22.68 7.20 -3.74
N VAL A 114 -23.19 7.87 -4.76
CA VAL A 114 -22.85 9.26 -5.11
C VAL A 114 -24.00 10.20 -4.74
N TYR A 115 -23.69 11.22 -3.95
CA TYR A 115 -24.65 12.22 -3.47
C TYR A 115 -24.48 13.55 -4.20
N TYR A 116 -25.54 14.03 -4.84
CA TYR A 116 -25.55 15.27 -5.60
C TYR A 116 -26.41 16.32 -4.88
N CYS A 117 -25.90 17.54 -4.73
CA CYS A 117 -26.74 18.67 -4.38
C CYS A 117 -27.24 19.33 -5.66
N GLN A 118 -28.51 19.70 -5.67
CA GLN A 118 -29.14 20.40 -6.78
C GLN A 118 -29.75 21.70 -6.26
N VAL A 119 -29.44 22.78 -6.96
CA VAL A 119 -29.84 24.14 -6.59
C VAL A 119 -30.38 24.83 -7.84
N ASN A 120 -31.66 25.20 -7.83
CA ASN A 120 -32.36 25.81 -8.98
C ASN A 120 -32.12 25.08 -10.31
N GLY A 121 -32.15 23.74 -10.30
CA GLY A 121 -31.95 22.92 -11.50
C GLY A 121 -30.49 22.60 -11.81
N ILE A 122 -29.51 23.33 -11.27
CA ILE A 122 -28.08 23.09 -11.47
C ILE A 122 -27.61 22.02 -10.46
N ARG A 123 -26.96 20.97 -10.94
CA ARG A 123 -26.36 19.92 -10.10
C ARG A 123 -24.90 20.25 -9.78
N GLY A 124 -24.48 20.00 -8.55
CA GLY A 124 -23.09 20.01 -8.13
C GLY A 124 -22.31 18.80 -8.64
N ALA A 125 -21.00 18.81 -8.43
CA ALA A 125 -20.07 17.79 -8.93
C ALA A 125 -20.28 16.38 -8.35
N GLY A 126 -21.03 16.25 -7.24
CA GLY A 126 -21.26 15.00 -6.53
C GLY A 126 -20.18 14.66 -5.48
N THR A 127 -20.61 13.92 -4.47
CA THR A 127 -19.75 13.34 -3.42
C THR A 127 -19.93 11.83 -3.41
N GLY A 128 -18.88 11.08 -3.69
CA GLY A 128 -18.88 9.62 -3.54
C GLY A 128 -18.72 9.22 -2.08
N LEU A 129 -19.74 8.62 -1.47
CA LEU A 129 -19.69 8.03 -0.14
C LEU A 129 -19.37 6.54 -0.27
N GLN A 130 -18.26 6.11 0.31
CA GLN A 130 -17.91 4.70 0.41
C GLN A 130 -17.93 4.26 1.87
N VAL A 131 -18.80 3.31 2.16
CA VAL A 131 -19.00 2.81 3.53
C VAL A 131 -18.20 1.53 3.71
N MET A 132 -17.30 1.56 4.70
CA MET A 132 -16.51 0.40 5.09
C MET A 132 -17.17 -0.31 6.27
N PRO A 133 -17.15 -1.65 6.33
CA PRO A 133 -17.65 -2.38 7.48
C PRO A 133 -16.84 -2.03 8.73
N SER A 134 -17.50 -2.01 9.89
CA SER A 134 -16.81 -1.73 11.16
C SER A 134 -15.76 -2.82 11.45
N LEU A 135 -14.51 -2.41 11.65
CA LEU A 135 -13.46 -3.34 12.05
C LEU A 135 -13.58 -3.66 13.54
N ASN A 136 -13.73 -4.93 13.88
CA ASN A 136 -13.60 -5.39 15.26
C ASN A 136 -12.11 -5.44 15.60
N VAL A 137 -11.59 -4.37 16.22
CA VAL A 137 -10.17 -4.24 16.61
C VAL A 137 -9.69 -5.48 17.38
N SER A 138 -10.51 -6.00 18.30
CA SER A 138 -10.20 -7.20 19.08
C SER A 138 -10.07 -8.49 18.25
N LYS A 139 -10.82 -8.61 17.15
CA LYS A 139 -10.68 -9.74 16.21
C LYS A 139 -9.47 -9.55 15.29
N ALA A 140 -9.17 -8.32 14.91
CA ALA A 140 -8.01 -7.98 14.09
C ALA A 140 -6.70 -8.21 14.86
N GLU A 141 -6.64 -7.81 16.12
CA GLU A 141 -5.47 -7.96 17.00
C GLU A 141 -5.12 -9.44 17.24
N LYS A 142 -6.11 -10.28 17.57
CA LYS A 142 -5.91 -11.73 17.73
C LYS A 142 -5.32 -12.40 16.49
N ARG A 143 -5.73 -11.95 15.30
CA ARG A 143 -5.20 -12.46 14.02
C ARG A 143 -3.76 -12.02 13.76
N SER A 144 -3.35 -10.86 14.29
CA SER A 144 -1.96 -10.40 14.24
C SER A 144 -1.08 -11.23 15.16
N MET A 145 -1.49 -11.40 16.42
CA MET A 145 -0.69 -12.13 17.42
C MET A 145 -0.34 -13.57 16.99
N MET A 146 -1.29 -14.28 16.37
CA MET A 146 -1.02 -15.63 15.86
C MET A 146 0.07 -15.64 14.79
N LYS A 147 0.09 -14.63 13.90
CA LYS A 147 1.12 -14.52 12.85
C LYS A 147 2.48 -14.14 13.44
N ASP A 148 2.49 -13.21 14.39
CA ASP A 148 3.71 -12.74 15.05
C ASP A 148 4.39 -13.89 15.83
N ALA A 149 3.61 -14.78 16.44
CA ALA A 149 4.15 -15.98 17.12
C ALA A 149 4.85 -16.95 16.15
N PHE A 150 4.30 -17.18 14.95
CA PHE A 150 4.97 -18.02 13.94
C PHE A 150 6.26 -17.39 13.43
N ILE A 151 6.28 -16.06 13.26
CA ILE A 151 7.50 -15.33 12.87
C ILE A 151 8.58 -15.51 13.94
N ILE A 152 8.24 -15.31 15.22
CA ILE A 152 9.19 -15.49 16.33
C ILE A 152 9.69 -16.93 16.39
N LEU A 153 8.81 -17.93 16.32
CA LEU A 153 9.21 -19.33 16.36
C LEU A 153 10.11 -19.72 15.19
N GLN A 154 9.79 -19.26 13.98
CA GLN A 154 10.58 -19.52 12.78
C GLN A 154 11.97 -18.90 12.88
N THR A 155 12.07 -17.66 13.37
CA THR A 155 13.38 -17.00 13.57
C THR A 155 14.22 -17.70 14.63
N LEU A 156 13.62 -18.16 15.73
CA LEU A 156 14.31 -18.88 16.79
C LEU A 156 14.80 -20.26 16.31
N MET A 157 13.97 -21.01 15.57
CA MET A 157 14.37 -22.29 14.98
C MET A 157 15.53 -22.12 13.99
N LEU A 158 15.45 -21.12 13.10
CA LEU A 158 16.54 -20.84 12.16
C LEU A 158 17.83 -20.43 12.88
N ALA A 159 17.74 -19.59 13.91
CA ALA A 159 18.91 -19.19 14.70
C ALA A 159 19.59 -20.40 15.35
N ILE A 160 18.82 -21.32 15.93
CA ILE A 160 19.35 -22.56 16.51
C ILE A 160 19.97 -23.46 15.43
N CYS A 161 19.31 -23.62 14.28
CA CYS A 161 19.82 -24.43 13.16
C CYS A 161 21.15 -23.91 12.60
N VAL A 162 21.42 -22.61 12.67
CA VAL A 162 22.70 -22.02 12.26
C VAL A 162 23.72 -22.06 13.40
N ALA A 163 23.32 -21.74 14.63
CA ALA A 163 24.24 -21.69 15.77
C ALA A 163 24.76 -23.07 16.18
N ALA A 164 23.91 -24.10 16.21
CA ALA A 164 24.30 -25.45 16.62
C ALA A 164 25.48 -26.05 15.81
N PRO A 165 25.46 -26.07 14.46
CA PRO A 165 26.59 -26.60 13.69
C PRO A 165 27.84 -25.71 13.81
N LEU A 166 27.70 -24.40 13.96
CA LEU A 166 28.84 -23.50 14.18
C LEU A 166 29.52 -23.76 15.53
N VAL A 167 28.74 -23.91 16.60
CA VAL A 167 29.26 -24.25 17.93
C VAL A 167 29.89 -25.64 17.94
N GLN A 168 29.28 -26.63 17.30
CA GLN A 168 29.87 -27.97 17.17
C GLN A 168 31.22 -27.92 16.45
N ARG A 169 31.31 -27.20 15.33
CA ARG A 169 32.58 -27.01 14.62
C ARG A 169 33.62 -26.28 15.46
N TYR A 170 33.22 -25.23 16.16
CA TYR A 170 34.11 -24.50 17.06
C TYR A 170 34.67 -25.40 18.19
N ILE A 171 33.82 -26.22 18.79
CA ILE A 171 34.24 -27.20 19.82
C ILE A 171 35.17 -28.26 19.22
N LEU A 172 34.90 -28.76 18.01
CA LEU A 172 35.76 -29.74 17.34
C LEU A 172 37.14 -29.18 17.01
N VAL A 173 37.21 -27.97 16.44
CA VAL A 173 38.49 -27.28 16.16
C VAL A 173 39.27 -27.06 17.46
N LYS A 174 38.60 -26.59 18.52
CA LYS A 174 39.23 -26.43 19.82
C LYS A 174 39.75 -27.75 20.41
N LYS A 175 39.06 -28.87 20.13
CA LYS A 175 39.55 -30.20 20.55
C LYS A 175 40.78 -30.61 19.76
N GLU A 176 40.84 -30.33 18.46
CA GLU A 176 42.05 -30.57 17.66
C GLU A 176 43.21 -29.68 18.12
N ASP A 177 42.98 -28.39 18.35
CA ASP A 177 44.00 -27.46 18.85
C ASP A 177 44.52 -27.83 20.25
N ALA A 178 43.64 -28.36 21.12
CA ALA A 178 44.04 -28.89 22.44
C ALA A 178 44.84 -30.21 22.36
N ILE A 179 44.79 -30.92 21.23
CA ILE A 179 45.62 -32.10 20.96
C ILE A 179 46.97 -31.69 20.34
N TYR A 180 47.06 -30.52 19.71
CA TYR A 180 48.28 -29.91 19.15
C TYR A 180 48.94 -28.89 20.08
N GLU A 181 48.61 -28.89 21.38
CA GLU A 181 49.38 -28.13 22.35
C GLU A 181 50.74 -28.85 22.50
N ASP A 182 51.80 -28.19 22.02
CA ASP A 182 53.19 -28.65 22.04
C ASP A 182 53.48 -29.31 23.40
N PRO A 183 53.78 -30.62 23.45
CA PRO A 183 53.99 -31.29 24.73
C PRO A 183 55.12 -30.56 25.42
N GLN A 184 54.80 -29.89 26.54
CA GLN A 184 55.81 -29.21 27.33
C GLN A 184 56.96 -30.17 27.53
N GLN A 185 58.09 -29.71 27.03
CA GLN A 185 59.37 -30.35 26.95
C GLN A 185 59.86 -30.70 28.36
N ASP A 186 59.34 -31.78 28.92
CA ASP A 186 59.99 -32.48 30.01
C ASP A 186 60.60 -33.74 29.40
N HIS A 187 61.90 -33.63 29.18
CA HIS A 187 62.72 -34.67 28.61
C HIS A 187 62.64 -35.91 29.48
N THR A 188 61.79 -36.85 29.09
CA THR A 188 61.87 -38.26 29.48
C THR A 188 63.17 -38.84 28.91
N TYR A 189 64.30 -38.47 29.49
CA TYR A 189 65.53 -39.25 29.42
C TYR A 189 65.63 -40.00 30.74
N GLU A 190 64.86 -41.07 30.87
CA GLU A 190 65.21 -42.10 31.84
C GLU A 190 66.54 -42.69 31.38
N GLY A 191 67.62 -42.24 32.00
CA GLY A 191 68.92 -42.87 31.86
C GLY A 191 68.75 -44.35 32.18
N LEU A 192 69.01 -45.19 31.19
CA LEU A 192 69.09 -46.64 31.36
C LEU A 192 70.13 -46.92 32.45
N VAL A 193 69.69 -47.15 33.69
CA VAL A 193 70.53 -47.74 34.73
C VAL A 193 70.71 -49.20 34.33
N VAL A 194 71.80 -49.47 33.59
CA VAL A 194 72.28 -50.83 33.40
C VAL A 194 72.95 -51.21 34.71
N GLU A 195 72.19 -51.78 35.64
CA GLU A 195 72.78 -52.53 36.75
C GLU A 195 73.51 -53.74 36.17
N THR A 196 74.77 -53.50 35.85
CA THR A 196 75.73 -54.51 35.44
C THR A 196 76.28 -55.13 36.72
N CYS A 197 75.48 -55.97 37.37
CA CYS A 197 75.81 -56.90 38.48
C CYS A 197 74.49 -57.58 38.87
N GLU A 198 74.10 -58.72 38.32
CA GLU A 198 74.45 -60.04 38.88
C GLU A 198 74.02 -61.09 37.84
N GLY A 199 74.99 -61.83 37.31
CA GLY A 199 74.86 -62.64 36.11
C GLY A 199 73.85 -63.79 36.22
N ALA A 200 73.17 -64.07 35.10
CA ALA A 200 72.80 -65.42 34.63
C ALA A 200 71.75 -65.40 33.49
N LEU A 201 71.88 -64.57 32.44
CA LEU A 201 70.94 -64.67 31.30
C LEU A 201 71.55 -64.52 29.90
N TYR A 202 72.88 -64.55 29.79
CA TYR A 202 73.60 -64.58 28.50
C TYR A 202 74.72 -65.63 28.50
N GLU A 203 74.51 -66.79 29.12
CA GLU A 203 75.39 -67.96 28.94
C GLU A 203 74.76 -69.11 28.12
N ASP A 204 73.51 -68.97 27.64
CA ASP A 204 72.81 -70.12 27.03
C ASP A 204 72.66 -70.05 25.49
N ILE A 205 73.35 -69.12 24.83
CA ILE A 205 73.38 -69.07 23.34
C ILE A 205 74.47 -70.00 22.77
N SER A 206 75.42 -70.49 23.59
CA SER A 206 76.43 -71.46 23.16
C SER A 206 75.93 -72.90 23.03
N ALA A 207 74.76 -73.23 23.58
CA ALA A 207 74.19 -74.59 23.49
C ALA A 207 73.73 -74.98 22.07
N TYR A 208 73.46 -74.01 21.20
CA TYR A 208 73.07 -74.25 19.80
C TYR A 208 74.21 -74.12 18.79
N ALA A 209 75.43 -73.80 19.24
CA ALA A 209 76.61 -73.69 18.40
C ALA A 209 77.41 -75.01 18.29
N GLN A 210 76.79 -76.16 18.57
CA GLN A 210 77.40 -77.45 18.24
C GLN A 210 77.41 -77.66 16.73
N THR A 211 78.58 -77.44 16.15
CA THR A 211 78.97 -77.83 14.80
C THR A 211 79.00 -79.36 14.69
N GLY A 212 77.92 -79.93 14.17
CA GLY A 212 77.85 -81.31 13.67
C GLY A 212 76.89 -81.33 12.49
N GLY A 213 77.43 -81.32 11.27
CA GLY A 213 76.70 -81.18 9.99
C GLY A 213 75.62 -82.27 9.74
N PRO A 214 74.83 -82.12 8.67
CA PRO A 214 75.35 -82.01 7.30
C PRO A 214 74.80 -80.83 6.48
N GLU A 215 75.74 -80.17 5.80
CA GLU A 215 75.70 -79.63 4.43
C GLU A 215 74.32 -79.34 3.78
N ALA A 216 74.07 -78.06 3.50
CA ALA A 216 72.92 -77.56 2.75
C ALA A 216 73.07 -77.88 1.24
N PRO A 217 72.16 -78.65 0.61
CA PRO A 217 72.29 -79.05 -0.79
C PRO A 217 71.55 -78.14 -1.80
N TRP A 218 71.76 -76.83 -1.83
CA TRP A 218 71.33 -76.02 -3.00
C TRP A 218 71.97 -74.62 -3.00
N GLU A 219 73.21 -74.55 -3.47
CA GLU A 219 73.64 -73.47 -4.36
C GLU A 219 73.62 -74.06 -5.79
N ASP A 220 72.73 -73.52 -6.63
CA ASP A 220 72.87 -73.34 -8.09
C ASP A 220 71.73 -72.44 -8.59
#